data_AF-A0A2N2LDK4-F1
#
_entry.id   AF-A0A2N2LDK4-F1
#
_cell.length_a   1.000
_cell.length_b   1.000
_cell.length_c   1.000
_cell.angle_alpha   90.00
_cell.angle_beta   90.00
_cell.angle_gamma   90.00
#
_symmetry.space_group_name_H-M   'P 1'
#
loop_
_entity.id
_entity.type
_entity.pdbx_description
1 polymer ?
#
loop_
_entity_poly.entity_id
_entity_poly.type
_entity_poly.pdbx_seq_one_letter_code
_entity_poly.pdbx_strand_id
1 'polypeptide(L)' 'MTTMDLETMRTRVRVDLRDTDPESERWPDETLDRHIERAVRDLSLAAPREATATLTAAGASRELSLAGLGDRVALEA' A
#
# COMPACT_ATOMS: atom_id res chain seq x y z
N MET A 1 0.30 -11.51 -13.04
CA MET A 1 1.05 -10.64 -12.12
C MET A 1 0.43 -10.84 -10.76
N THR A 2 1.11 -11.52 -9.85
CA THR A 2 0.57 -11.82 -8.52
C THR A 2 0.46 -10.50 -7.76
N THR A 3 -0.76 -10.10 -7.37
CA THR A 3 -0.97 -8.93 -6.52
C THR A 3 -0.23 -9.15 -5.21
N MET A 4 0.54 -8.15 -4.76
CA MET A 4 1.25 -8.22 -3.48
C MET A 4 0.29 -7.80 -2.36
N ASP A 5 -0.31 -8.77 -1.68
CA ASP A 5 -1.16 -8.55 -0.51
C ASP A 5 -0.37 -8.60 0.82
N LEU A 6 -1.03 -8.18 1.91
CA LEU A 6 -0.41 -8.09 3.23
C LEU A 6 0.05 -9.47 3.75
N GLU A 7 -0.71 -10.52 3.50
CA GLU A 7 -0.36 -11.89 3.90
C GLU A 7 0.90 -12.37 3.18
N THR A 8 1.01 -12.11 1.87
CA THR A 8 2.19 -12.41 1.08
C THR A 8 3.40 -11.62 1.57
N MET A 9 3.22 -10.32 1.89
CA MET A 9 4.30 -9.50 2.46
C MET A 9 4.77 -10.05 3.81
N ARG A 10 3.83 -10.36 4.70
CA ARG A 10 4.10 -10.93 6.03
C ARG A 10 4.86 -12.25 5.93
N THR A 11 4.44 -13.13 5.03
CA THR A 11 5.09 -14.42 4.80
C THR A 11 6.56 -14.23 4.39
N ARG A 12 6.84 -13.28 3.47
CA ARG A 12 8.23 -13.00 3.06
C ARG A 12 9.06 -12.42 4.20
N VAL A 13 8.52 -11.43 4.91
CA VAL A 13 9.23 -10.82 6.06
C VAL A 13 9.54 -11.87 7.13
N ARG A 14 8.62 -12.80 7.41
CA ARG A 14 8.86 -13.91 8.35
C ARG A 14 10.03 -14.80 7.90
N VAL A 15 10.10 -15.13 6.62
CA VAL A 15 11.23 -15.89 6.06
C VAL A 15 12.54 -15.12 6.23
N ASP A 16 12.55 -13.84 5.89
CA ASP A 16 13.75 -12.98 5.96
C ASP A 16 14.25 -12.81 7.40
N LEU A 17 13.32 -12.72 8.36
CA LEU A 17 13.62 -12.65 9.80
C LEU A 17 13.90 -14.01 10.45
N ARG A 18 13.78 -15.12 9.71
CA ARG A 18 13.84 -16.50 10.24
C ARG A 18 12.80 -16.77 11.33
N ASP A 19 11.65 -16.10 11.22
CA ASP A 19 10.52 -16.09 12.14
C ASP A 19 9.39 -17.03 11.64
N THR A 20 9.78 -18.26 11.25
CA THR A 20 8.93 -19.22 10.54
C THR A 20 8.38 -20.35 11.40
N ASP A 21 9.01 -20.66 12.53
CA ASP A 21 8.64 -21.79 13.40
C ASP A 21 7.61 -21.40 14.46
N PRO A 22 6.33 -21.83 14.34
CA PRO A 22 5.27 -21.45 15.28
C PRO A 22 5.47 -21.97 16.71
N GLU A 23 6.36 -22.95 16.91
CA GLU A 23 6.67 -23.49 18.24
C GLU A 23 7.78 -22.69 18.96
N SER A 24 8.45 -21.77 18.25
CA SER A 24 9.47 -20.86 18.78
C SER A 24 8.90 -19.49 19.14
N GLU A 25 9.67 -18.66 19.86
CA GLU A 25 9.28 -17.26 20.10
C GLU A 25 9.21 -16.50 18.77
N ARG A 26 7.98 -16.18 18.36
CA ARG A 26 7.68 -15.50 17.09
C ARG A 26 7.09 -14.13 17.28
N TRP A 27 7.29 -13.28 16.29
CA TRP A 27 6.60 -12.00 16.26
C TRP A 27 5.10 -12.21 15.96
N PRO A 28 4.19 -11.52 16.69
CA PRO A 28 2.77 -11.53 16.35
C PRO A 28 2.52 -10.96 14.95
N ASP A 29 1.52 -11.49 14.25
CA ASP A 29 1.12 -11.02 12.92
C ASP A 29 0.86 -9.50 12.91
N GLU A 30 0.13 -8.99 13.91
CA GLU A 30 -0.17 -7.56 14.08
C GLU A 30 1.09 -6.68 14.19
N THR A 31 2.18 -7.23 14.72
CA THR A 31 3.43 -6.48 14.85
C THR A 31 4.10 -6.37 13.49
N LEU A 32 4.17 -7.47 12.74
CA LEU A 32 4.71 -7.46 11.39
C LEU A 32 3.86 -6.60 10.45
N ASP A 33 2.54 -6.66 10.56
CA ASP A 33 1.62 -5.84 9.76
C ASP A 33 1.88 -4.36 9.95
N ARG A 34 1.95 -3.89 11.20
CA ARG A 34 2.27 -2.49 11.51
C ARG A 34 3.62 -2.06 10.93
N HIS A 35 4.63 -2.93 10.95
CA HIS A 35 5.94 -2.63 10.36
C HIS A 35 5.89 -2.57 8.84
N ILE A 36 5.16 -3.49 8.21
CA ILE A 36 4.96 -3.53 6.76
C ILE A 36 4.19 -2.28 6.31
N GLU A 37 3.08 -1.94 6.96
CA GLU A 37 2.29 -0.75 6.68
C GLU A 37 3.13 0.53 6.77
N ARG A 38 3.94 0.66 7.83
CA ARG A 38 4.87 1.78 7.96
C ARG A 38 5.87 1.84 6.82
N ALA A 39 6.50 0.71 6.47
CA ALA A 39 7.48 0.66 5.39
C ALA A 39 6.85 1.00 4.02
N VAL A 40 5.65 0.49 3.75
CA VAL A 40 4.88 0.79 2.54
C VAL A 40 4.52 2.28 2.48
N ARG A 41 4.09 2.86 3.60
CA ARG A 41 3.80 4.30 3.70
C ARG A 41 5.05 5.14 3.43
N ASP A 42 6.17 4.82 4.08
CA ASP A 42 7.42 5.55 3.94
C ASP A 42 7.95 5.48 2.49
N LEU A 43 7.87 4.30 1.86
CA LEU A 43 8.20 4.12 0.45
C LEU A 43 7.27 4.94 -0.46
N SER A 44 5.96 4.90 -0.20
CA SER A 44 4.98 5.60 -1.05
C SER A 44 5.15 7.12 -0.99
N LEU A 45 5.60 7.66 0.15
CA LEU A 45 5.92 9.07 0.30
C LEU A 45 7.25 9.44 -0.38
N ALA A 46 8.25 8.57 -0.32
CA ALA A 46 9.57 8.83 -0.91
C ALA A 46 9.61 8.64 -2.43
N ALA A 47 8.88 7.65 -2.95
CA ALA A 47 8.80 7.30 -4.35
C ALA A 47 7.36 6.94 -4.74
N PRO A 48 6.48 7.95 -4.92
CA PRO A 48 5.11 7.73 -5.35
C PRO A 48 5.04 6.91 -6.63
N ARG A 49 4.12 5.94 -6.67
CA ARG A 49 3.81 5.26 -7.91
C ARG A 49 2.96 6.17 -8.79
N GLU A 50 3.53 6.62 -9.89
CA GLU A 50 2.82 7.45 -10.86
C GLU A 50 1.67 6.68 -11.53
N ALA A 51 0.52 7.34 -11.68
CA ALA A 51 -0.66 6.81 -12.33
C ALA A 51 -1.51 7.93 -12.92
N THR A 52 -2.04 7.72 -14.12
CA THR A 52 -2.97 8.64 -14.77
C THR A 52 -4.41 8.15 -14.61
N ALA A 53 -5.35 9.08 -14.43
CA ALA A 53 -6.78 8.79 -14.42
C ALA A 53 -7.52 9.75 -15.37
N THR A 54 -8.45 9.22 -16.15
CA THR A 54 -9.35 10.04 -16.97
C THR A 54 -10.56 10.41 -16.13
N LEU A 55 -10.82 11.72 -15.98
CA LEU A 55 -11.96 12.25 -15.27
C LEU A 55 -12.94 12.92 -16.24
N THR A 56 -14.23 12.69 -16.04
CA THR A 56 -15.29 13.31 -16.84
C THR A 56 -16.03 14.33 -15.99
N ALA A 57 -16.11 15.58 -16.47
CA ALA A 57 -16.86 16.63 -15.79
C ALA A 57 -18.37 16.34 -15.81
N ALA A 58 -19.08 16.76 -14.76
CA ALA A 58 -20.52 16.62 -14.68
C ALA A 58 -21.22 17.66 -15.58
N GLY A 59 -21.80 17.21 -16.69
CA GLY A 59 -22.56 18.08 -17.60
C GLY A 59 -21.72 19.22 -18.16
N ALA A 60 -22.22 20.46 -18.05
CA ALA A 60 -21.51 21.66 -18.49
C ALA A 60 -20.59 22.28 -17.40
N SER A 61 -20.33 21.54 -16.32
CA SER A 61 -19.47 22.00 -15.23
C SER A 61 -18.00 22.09 -15.65
N ARG A 62 -17.25 22.97 -14.98
CA ARG A 62 -15.78 23.05 -15.05
C ARG A 62 -15.09 22.39 -13.86
N GLU A 63 -15.85 21.72 -13.01
CA GLU A 63 -15.36 21.01 -11.83
C GLU A 63 -15.07 19.54 -12.15
N LEU A 64 -13.95 19.03 -11.65
CA LEU A 64 -13.58 17.61 -11.70
C LEU A 64 -13.58 17.04 -10.29
N SER A 65 -14.35 15.98 -10.06
CA SER A 65 -14.35 15.27 -8.78
C SER A 65 -13.18 14.28 -8.71
N LEU A 66 -12.44 14.35 -7.60
CA LEU A 66 -11.35 13.43 -7.28
C LEU A 66 -11.79 12.34 -6.28
N ALA A 67 -13.05 12.35 -5.82
CA ALA A 67 -13.51 11.46 -4.75
C ALA A 67 -13.40 9.96 -5.09
N GLY A 68 -13.35 9.60 -6.38
CA GLY A 68 -13.13 8.22 -6.83
C GLY A 68 -11.66 7.78 -6.84
N LEU A 69 -10.71 8.69 -6.59
CA LEU A 69 -9.29 8.41 -6.60
C LEU A 69 -8.81 7.99 -5.19
N GLY A 70 -8.73 6.68 -4.95
CA GLY A 70 -8.16 6.12 -3.70
C GLY A 70 -6.63 6.13 -3.67
N ASP A 71 -6.05 5.98 -2.47
CA ASP A 71 -4.61 5.75 -2.23
C ASP A 71 -3.66 6.80 -2.84
N ARG A 72 -4.01 8.09 -2.73
CA ARG A 72 -3.20 9.21 -3.24
C ARG A 72 -2.23 9.72 -2.19
N VAL A 73 -0.98 9.93 -2.60
CA VAL A 73 0.05 10.60 -1.79
C VAL A 73 0.35 12.03 -2.28
N ALA A 74 0.18 12.29 -3.58
CA ALA A 74 0.33 13.59 -4.21
C ALA A 74 -0.53 13.67 -5.48
N LEU A 75 -0.83 14.88 -5.94
CA LEU A 75 -1.52 15.15 -7.20
C LEU A 75 -0.77 16.25 -7.94
N GLU A 76 -0.60 16.06 -9.25
CA GLU A 76 -0.09 17.05 -10.19
C GLU A 76 -1.16 17.24 -11.27
N ALA A 77 -1.49 18.50 -11.59
CA ALA A 77 -2.62 18.88 -12.44
C ALA A 77 -2.25 20.01 -13.40
#